data_AF-A0A2V8GCR2-F1
#
_entry.id   AF-A0A2V8GCR2-F1
#
_cell.length_a   1.000
_cell.length_b   1.000
_cell.length_c   1.000
_cell.angle_alpha   90.00
_cell.angle_beta   90.00
_cell.angle_gamma   90.00
#
_symmetry.space_group_name_H-M   'P 1'
#
loop_
_entity.id
_entity.type
_entity.pdbx_description
1 polymer ?
#
loop_
_entity_poly.entity_id
_entity_poly.type
_entity_poly.pdbx_seq_one_letter_code
_entity_poly.pdbx_strand_id
1 'polypeptide(L)'
;MLALGLSAGAPQTPTAATVKDATSLTFSAPRTIVQVDSGKVKGEPIQLAWSPDATKLYLQVGQRTRIGTMANQKSYVISIADRKLESVDAPPEWAKTYWIWKANKWAPADRTMIIDMEGPTPRRVTGTASPTGGALATGGTPDPSAGTTVEDAARAAYATQVQNVLTLKLKGEVVGEYVNLQFMPGYTFGWAPKDAGNLIAYRNLEGRLAVLDRQGRKQEIASTKNVWTPAWSEDGSKIAFVQSMGRNKYDISIVDVK
;
A
#
# COMPACT_ATOMS: atom_id res chain seq x y z
N MET A 1 -64.81 -11.94 -26.53
CA MET A 1 -64.02 -10.73 -26.22
C MET A 1 -63.05 -11.11 -25.10
N LEU A 2 -61.78 -10.75 -25.26
CA LEU A 2 -60.54 -11.35 -24.69
C LEU A 2 -60.56 -11.77 -23.20
N ALA A 3 -60.02 -12.97 -22.93
CA ALA A 3 -59.48 -13.37 -21.63
C ALA A 3 -57.98 -13.00 -21.57
N LEU A 4 -57.60 -12.13 -20.63
CA LEU A 4 -56.22 -11.73 -20.37
C LEU A 4 -55.59 -12.70 -19.36
N GLY A 5 -54.65 -13.53 -19.80
CA GLY A 5 -53.78 -14.31 -18.92
C GLY A 5 -52.59 -13.46 -18.46
N LEU A 6 -52.50 -13.15 -17.17
CA LEU A 6 -51.28 -12.65 -16.56
C LEU A 6 -50.39 -13.85 -16.17
N SER A 7 -49.32 -14.06 -16.94
CA SER A 7 -48.20 -14.91 -16.54
C SER A 7 -47.34 -14.13 -15.54
N ALA A 8 -47.43 -14.47 -14.26
CA ALA A 8 -46.49 -14.00 -13.24
C ALA A 8 -45.12 -14.64 -13.50
N GLY A 9 -44.14 -13.84 -13.92
CA GLY A 9 -42.75 -14.27 -14.00
C GLY A 9 -42.24 -14.64 -12.61
N ALA A 10 -41.70 -15.85 -12.48
CA ALA A 10 -41.05 -16.30 -11.25
C ALA A 10 -39.92 -15.33 -10.85
N PRO A 11 -39.69 -15.10 -9.55
CA PRO A 11 -38.54 -14.32 -9.11
C PRO A 11 -37.26 -15.04 -9.56
N GLN A 12 -36.50 -14.39 -10.44
CA GLN A 12 -35.15 -14.82 -10.80
C GLN A 12 -34.32 -14.77 -9.53
N THR A 13 -33.90 -15.93 -9.03
CA THR A 13 -32.94 -16.06 -7.94
C THR A 13 -31.69 -15.27 -8.35
N PRO A 14 -31.17 -14.34 -7.53
CA PRO A 14 -29.95 -13.63 -7.87
C PRO A 14 -28.84 -14.65 -8.07
N THR A 15 -28.27 -14.67 -9.28
CA THR A 15 -27.13 -15.50 -9.64
C THR A 15 -26.05 -15.28 -8.59
N ALA A 16 -25.60 -16.36 -7.94
CA ALA A 16 -24.52 -16.29 -6.96
C ALA A 16 -23.35 -15.56 -7.61
N ALA A 17 -23.02 -14.36 -7.09
CA ALA A 17 -21.90 -13.58 -7.58
C ALA A 17 -20.67 -14.48 -7.56
N THR A 18 -20.06 -14.68 -8.74
CA THR A 18 -18.87 -15.49 -8.89
C THR A 18 -17.82 -14.97 -7.92
N VAL A 19 -17.49 -15.76 -6.90
CA VAL A 19 -16.50 -15.37 -5.88
C VAL A 19 -15.17 -15.21 -6.62
N LYS A 20 -14.76 -13.96 -6.87
CA LYS A 20 -13.45 -13.68 -7.46
C LYS A 20 -12.38 -14.24 -6.53
N ASP A 21 -11.55 -15.13 -7.05
CA ASP A 21 -10.43 -15.65 -6.30
C ASP A 21 -9.11 -15.13 -6.82
N ALA A 22 -8.12 -15.01 -5.93
CA ALA A 22 -6.87 -14.34 -6.25
C ALA A 22 -6.12 -15.00 -7.42
N THR A 23 -6.26 -16.32 -7.60
CA THR A 23 -5.57 -17.12 -8.63
C THR A 23 -6.23 -17.08 -10.00
N SER A 24 -7.52 -16.75 -10.06
CA SER A 24 -8.30 -16.62 -11.30
C SER A 24 -8.16 -15.25 -11.94
N LEU A 25 -7.66 -14.25 -11.20
CA LEU A 25 -7.45 -12.90 -11.70
C LEU A 25 -6.36 -12.87 -12.76
N THR A 26 -6.57 -12.04 -13.77
CA THR A 26 -5.54 -11.67 -14.74
C THR A 26 -5.21 -10.20 -14.60
N PHE A 27 -3.93 -9.87 -14.73
CA PHE A 27 -3.42 -8.51 -14.56
C PHE A 27 -2.75 -8.02 -15.83
N SER A 28 -3.00 -6.76 -16.20
CA SER A 28 -2.20 -6.11 -17.24
C SER A 28 -0.76 -5.89 -16.76
N ALA A 29 0.15 -5.60 -17.69
CA ALA A 29 1.43 -4.99 -17.32
C ALA A 29 1.20 -3.64 -16.60
N PRO A 30 2.05 -3.26 -15.63
CA PRO A 30 1.99 -1.95 -15.00
C PRO A 30 2.10 -0.80 -16.00
N ARG A 31 1.18 0.16 -15.89
CA ARG A 31 1.19 1.40 -16.66
C ARG A 31 1.44 2.58 -15.74
N THR A 32 2.59 3.24 -15.90
CA THR A 32 2.89 4.50 -15.20
C THR A 32 1.97 5.63 -15.70
N ILE A 33 1.31 6.31 -14.77
CA ILE A 33 0.44 7.46 -15.04
C ILE A 33 1.24 8.75 -14.89
N VAL A 34 1.91 8.93 -13.75
CA VAL A 34 2.80 10.07 -13.50
C VAL A 34 4.05 9.61 -12.75
N GLN A 35 5.16 10.32 -12.97
CA GLN A 35 6.35 10.21 -12.13
C GLN A 35 6.41 11.40 -11.17
N VAL A 36 6.67 11.10 -9.90
CA VAL A 36 6.78 12.05 -8.80
C VAL A 36 8.23 12.11 -8.33
N ASP A 37 8.75 13.33 -8.20
CA ASP A 37 10.06 13.61 -7.62
C ASP A 37 9.87 14.22 -6.23
N SER A 38 10.40 13.56 -5.18
CA SER A 38 10.19 14.01 -3.80
C SER A 38 10.82 15.36 -3.47
N GLY A 39 11.81 15.82 -4.25
CA GLY A 39 12.37 17.15 -4.14
C GLY A 39 11.43 18.24 -4.66
N LYS A 40 10.63 17.91 -5.69
CA LYS A 40 9.59 18.80 -6.27
C LYS A 40 8.33 18.85 -5.42
N VAL A 41 7.81 17.70 -5.02
CA VAL A 41 6.60 17.63 -4.17
C VAL A 41 6.89 17.82 -2.68
N LYS A 42 8.18 17.89 -2.30
CA LYS A 42 8.65 18.05 -0.91
C LYS A 42 8.15 16.93 0.01
N GLY A 43 8.28 15.67 -0.41
CA GLY A 43 7.89 14.52 0.41
C GLY A 43 7.87 13.20 -0.36
N GLU A 44 7.88 12.10 0.37
CA GLU A 44 7.63 10.76 -0.19
C GLU A 44 6.12 10.46 -0.19
N PRO A 45 5.61 9.70 -1.18
CA PRO A 45 4.24 9.20 -1.16
C PRO A 45 3.91 8.40 0.11
N ILE A 46 2.83 8.75 0.78
CA ILE A 46 2.37 8.08 2.00
C ILE A 46 0.92 7.60 1.93
N GLN A 47 0.09 8.19 1.07
CA GLN A 47 -1.28 7.73 0.84
C GLN A 47 -1.67 7.79 -0.63
N LEU A 48 -2.46 6.81 -1.04
CA LEU A 48 -3.06 6.73 -2.37
C LEU A 48 -4.53 6.30 -2.23
N ALA A 49 -5.43 7.01 -2.91
CA ALA A 49 -6.86 6.73 -2.94
C ALA A 49 -7.46 6.99 -4.33
N TRP A 50 -8.50 6.24 -4.70
CA TRP A 50 -9.21 6.43 -5.95
C TRP A 50 -10.40 7.38 -5.78
N SER A 51 -10.69 8.16 -6.81
CA SER A 51 -12.01 8.79 -6.93
C SER A 51 -13.08 7.73 -7.22
N PRO A 52 -14.35 7.98 -6.86
CA PRO A 52 -15.43 6.99 -7.01
C PRO A 52 -15.68 6.57 -8.47
N ASP A 53 -15.42 7.47 -9.42
CA ASP A 53 -15.56 7.25 -10.86
C ASP A 53 -14.32 6.61 -11.51
N ALA A 54 -13.30 6.29 -10.72
CA ALA A 54 -12.01 5.76 -11.16
C ALA A 54 -11.28 6.61 -12.22
N THR A 55 -11.53 7.93 -12.26
CA THR A 55 -10.85 8.85 -13.20
C THR A 55 -9.67 9.61 -12.59
N LYS A 56 -9.59 9.66 -11.25
CA LYS A 56 -8.57 10.40 -10.50
C LYS A 56 -7.98 9.56 -9.37
N LEU A 57 -6.75 9.92 -8.99
CA LEU A 57 -6.10 9.43 -7.77
C LEU A 57 -5.79 10.60 -6.84
N TYR A 58 -6.04 10.43 -5.56
CA TYR A 58 -5.52 11.30 -4.52
C TYR A 58 -4.18 10.77 -4.06
N LEU A 59 -3.19 11.65 -3.98
CA LEU A 59 -1.85 11.36 -3.48
C LEU A 59 -1.55 12.29 -2.31
N GLN A 60 -1.25 11.71 -1.15
CA GLN A 60 -0.63 12.44 -0.06
C GLN A 60 0.86 12.13 -0.02
N VAL A 61 1.67 13.17 0.16
CA VAL A 61 3.11 13.05 0.39
C VAL A 61 3.47 13.63 1.75
N GLY A 62 4.56 13.16 2.35
CA GLY A 62 5.08 13.68 3.62
C GLY A 62 6.59 13.61 3.70
N GLN A 63 7.19 14.46 4.54
CA GLN A 63 8.61 14.43 4.86
C GLN A 63 8.82 13.62 6.13
N ARG A 64 9.70 12.63 6.06
CA ARG A 64 10.09 11.87 7.23
C ARG A 64 11.02 12.70 8.11
N THR A 65 10.70 12.83 9.38
CA THR A 65 11.55 13.48 10.38
C THR A 65 12.68 12.55 10.82
N ARG A 66 13.66 13.09 11.56
CA ARG A 66 14.80 12.32 12.09
C ARG A 66 14.37 11.14 12.98
N ILE A 67 13.21 11.25 13.64
CA ILE A 67 12.66 10.22 14.52
C ILE A 67 11.67 9.29 13.79
N GLY A 68 11.55 9.38 12.47
CA GLY A 68 10.77 8.45 11.64
C GLY A 68 9.30 8.81 11.44
N THR A 69 8.81 9.89 12.06
CA THR A 69 7.43 10.42 11.93
C THR A 69 7.24 11.18 10.63
N MET A 70 6.02 11.23 10.09
CA MET A 70 5.67 12.06 8.93
C MET A 70 5.31 13.49 9.33
N ALA A 71 5.90 14.48 8.65
CA ALA A 71 5.62 15.90 8.79
C ALA A 71 5.44 16.56 7.41
N ASN A 72 5.05 17.83 7.39
CA ASN A 72 4.95 18.66 6.17
C ASN A 72 4.16 17.99 5.04
N GLN A 73 2.99 17.47 5.38
CA GLN A 73 2.17 16.72 4.43
C GLN A 73 1.59 17.64 3.37
N LYS A 74 1.59 17.18 2.12
CA LYS A 74 0.99 17.88 0.99
C LYS A 74 0.04 16.97 0.24
N SER A 75 -0.99 17.59 -0.32
CA SER A 75 -2.10 16.91 -0.98
C SER A 75 -2.08 17.19 -2.47
N TYR A 76 -2.30 16.15 -3.27
CA TYR A 76 -2.33 16.23 -4.72
C TYR A 76 -3.47 15.38 -5.28
N VAL A 77 -3.96 15.76 -6.46
CA VAL A 77 -4.88 14.98 -7.28
C VAL A 77 -4.21 14.69 -8.62
N ILE A 78 -4.33 13.46 -9.09
CA ILE A 78 -3.80 12.99 -10.37
C ILE A 78 -4.98 12.72 -11.29
N SER A 79 -5.07 13.40 -12.43
CA SER A 79 -5.95 13.00 -13.54
C SER A 79 -5.32 11.82 -14.28
N ILE A 80 -6.06 10.72 -14.43
CA ILE A 80 -5.56 9.52 -15.12
C ILE A 80 -5.55 9.73 -16.63
N ALA A 81 -6.59 10.37 -17.17
CA ALA A 81 -6.70 10.66 -18.60
C ALA A 81 -5.62 11.64 -19.05
N ASP A 82 -5.45 12.73 -18.29
CA ASP A 82 -4.50 13.80 -18.64
C ASP A 82 -3.09 13.51 -18.16
N ARG A 83 -2.89 12.45 -17.36
CA ARG A 83 -1.61 12.12 -16.71
C ARG A 83 -0.99 13.32 -16.01
N LYS A 84 -1.83 14.06 -15.28
CA LYS A 84 -1.48 15.34 -14.70
C LYS A 84 -1.58 15.29 -13.19
N LEU A 85 -0.54 15.75 -12.50
CA LEU A 85 -0.50 15.92 -11.04
C LEU A 85 -0.78 17.38 -10.70
N GLU A 86 -1.76 17.64 -9.83
CA GLU A 86 -2.17 18.97 -9.40
C GLU A 86 -2.18 19.05 -7.88
N SER A 87 -1.64 20.15 -7.33
CA SER A 87 -1.67 20.39 -5.88
C SER A 87 -3.08 20.80 -5.46
N VAL A 88 -3.51 20.34 -4.29
CA VAL A 88 -4.78 20.76 -3.67
C VAL A 88 -4.53 21.13 -2.20
N ASP A 89 -5.32 22.05 -1.67
CA ASP A 89 -5.11 22.57 -0.31
C ASP A 89 -5.48 21.54 0.78
N ALA A 90 -6.41 20.63 0.47
CA ALA A 90 -6.87 19.61 1.40
C ALA A 90 -7.22 18.30 0.68
N PRO A 91 -7.21 17.15 1.39
CA PRO A 91 -7.71 15.89 0.85
C PRO A 91 -9.17 16.03 0.43
N PRO A 92 -9.55 15.62 -0.80
CA PRO A 92 -10.95 15.58 -1.20
C PRO A 92 -11.78 14.66 -0.29
N GLU A 93 -13.08 14.96 -0.12
CA GLU A 93 -13.96 14.16 0.76
C GLU A 93 -13.98 12.67 0.37
N TRP A 94 -14.03 12.37 -0.93
CA TRP A 94 -13.99 10.99 -1.41
C TRP A 94 -12.71 10.26 -1.01
N ALA A 95 -11.57 10.95 -0.91
CA ALA A 95 -10.32 10.33 -0.50
C ALA A 95 -10.38 9.93 0.99
N LYS A 96 -11.03 10.76 1.82
CA LYS A 96 -11.25 10.45 3.24
C LYS A 96 -12.18 9.23 3.38
N THR A 97 -13.31 9.21 2.66
CA THR A 97 -14.24 8.07 2.66
C THR A 97 -13.57 6.79 2.18
N TYR A 98 -12.80 6.86 1.10
CA TYR A 98 -12.06 5.75 0.54
C TYR A 98 -11.12 5.10 1.57
N TRP A 99 -10.40 5.93 2.33
CA TRP A 99 -9.43 5.48 3.32
C TRP A 99 -10.05 4.74 4.51
N ILE A 100 -11.30 5.03 4.86
CA ILE A 100 -12.01 4.38 5.98
C ILE A 100 -12.08 2.87 5.79
N TRP A 101 -12.31 2.41 4.56
CA TRP A 101 -12.45 0.98 4.27
C TRP A 101 -11.15 0.36 3.73
N LYS A 102 -10.41 1.07 2.88
CA LYS A 102 -9.19 0.55 2.22
C LYS A 102 -8.11 0.13 3.21
N ALA A 103 -7.96 0.89 4.31
CA ALA A 103 -6.92 0.67 5.31
C ALA A 103 -7.46 0.15 6.64
N ASN A 104 -8.71 -0.29 6.67
CA ASN A 104 -9.35 -0.77 7.87
C ASN A 104 -8.65 -2.05 8.39
N LYS A 105 -8.81 -2.34 9.68
CA LYS A 105 -8.28 -3.55 10.31
C LYS A 105 -8.92 -4.82 9.73
N TRP A 106 -10.14 -4.74 9.21
CA TRP A 106 -10.85 -5.88 8.61
C TRP A 106 -11.34 -5.57 7.20
N ALA A 107 -11.59 -6.62 6.41
CA ALA A 107 -12.09 -6.46 5.06
C ALA A 107 -13.50 -5.82 5.02
N PRO A 108 -13.83 -5.02 3.99
CA PRO A 108 -15.12 -4.32 3.92
C PRO A 108 -16.35 -5.25 3.89
N ALA A 109 -16.24 -6.43 3.28
CA ALA A 109 -17.33 -7.39 3.15
C ALA A 109 -17.23 -8.61 4.10
N ASP A 110 -16.08 -8.81 4.76
CA ASP A 110 -15.88 -9.93 5.68
C ASP A 110 -15.05 -9.51 6.90
N ARG A 111 -15.73 -9.34 8.03
CA ARG A 111 -15.10 -8.98 9.30
C ARG A 111 -14.26 -10.09 9.93
N THR A 112 -14.25 -11.29 9.35
CA THR A 112 -13.36 -12.37 9.77
C THR A 112 -11.98 -12.29 9.12
N MET A 113 -11.85 -11.56 8.01
CA MET A 113 -10.55 -11.25 7.42
C MET A 113 -9.94 -10.05 8.15
N ILE A 114 -9.15 -10.36 9.17
CA ILE A 114 -8.57 -9.38 10.10
C ILE A 114 -7.06 -9.29 9.87
N ILE A 115 -6.54 -8.06 9.84
CA ILE A 115 -5.10 -7.81 9.93
C ILE A 115 -4.67 -7.95 11.38
N ASP A 116 -3.91 -9.01 11.65
CA ASP A 116 -3.23 -9.24 12.92
C ASP A 116 -1.96 -8.40 12.98
N MET A 117 -1.71 -7.82 14.16
CA MET A 117 -0.55 -6.97 14.42
C MET A 117 0.34 -7.68 15.44
N GLU A 118 1.58 -7.97 15.06
CA GLU A 118 2.57 -8.60 15.93
C GLU A 118 3.73 -7.62 16.18
N GLY A 119 4.01 -7.34 17.46
CA GLY A 119 5.09 -6.43 17.88
C GLY A 119 4.63 -5.02 18.26
N PRO A 120 5.54 -4.03 18.36
CA PRO A 120 6.92 -4.08 17.88
C PRO A 120 7.79 -5.05 18.69
N THR A 121 8.54 -5.93 18.03
CA THR A 121 9.53 -6.80 18.68
C THR A 121 10.94 -6.51 18.17
N PRO A 122 11.97 -6.56 19.04
CA PRO A 122 13.36 -6.43 18.61
C PRO A 122 13.75 -7.64 17.74
N ARG A 123 14.06 -7.38 16.47
CA ARG A 123 14.50 -8.40 15.51
C ARG A 123 15.86 -8.02 14.96
N ARG A 124 16.77 -8.99 14.87
CA ARG A 124 18.01 -8.81 14.11
C ARG A 124 17.65 -8.72 12.62
N VAL A 125 17.89 -7.57 12.02
CA VAL A 125 17.67 -7.38 10.58
C VAL A 125 19.03 -7.50 9.89
N THR A 126 19.36 -8.69 9.41
CA THR A 126 20.50 -8.89 8.50
C THR A 126 20.12 -8.34 7.12
N GLY A 127 20.89 -7.39 6.59
CA GLY A 127 20.50 -6.50 5.50
C GLY A 127 19.92 -7.16 4.23
N THR A 128 18.82 -6.58 3.75
CA THR A 128 18.43 -6.34 2.33
C THR A 128 17.13 -5.54 2.21
N ALA A 129 16.49 -5.12 3.33
CA ALA A 129 15.59 -3.98 3.26
C ALA A 129 16.43 -2.77 2.83
N SER A 130 16.28 -2.37 1.57
CA SER A 130 16.97 -1.21 1.01
C SER A 130 16.87 -0.07 2.03
N PRO A 131 17.98 0.58 2.41
CA PRO A 131 17.94 1.73 3.29
C PRO A 131 16.92 2.68 2.70
N THR A 132 15.80 2.90 3.40
CA THR A 132 14.95 4.05 3.11
C THR A 132 15.88 5.25 3.06
N GLY A 133 15.92 5.91 1.90
CA GLY A 133 17.05 6.70 1.38
C GLY A 133 17.42 7.99 2.14
N GLY A 134 17.43 7.96 3.47
CA GLY A 134 17.87 9.05 4.33
C GLY A 134 18.78 8.63 5.49
N ALA A 135 19.05 7.34 5.70
CA ALA A 135 19.81 6.87 6.87
C ALA A 135 21.35 6.84 6.70
N LEU A 136 21.90 7.33 5.59
CA LEU A 136 23.36 7.31 5.32
C LEU A 136 24.03 8.70 5.34
N ALA A 137 23.35 9.76 5.78
CA ALA A 137 23.84 11.14 5.68
C ALA A 137 24.12 11.83 7.02
N THR A 138 24.65 11.11 8.01
CA THR A 138 25.31 11.74 9.17
C THR A 138 26.68 11.14 9.38
N GLY A 139 27.60 11.48 8.48
CA GLY A 139 29.04 11.37 8.73
C GLY A 139 29.43 12.43 9.75
N GLY A 140 29.41 12.08 11.03
CA GLY A 140 30.17 12.80 12.04
C GLY A 140 31.62 12.37 11.90
N THR A 141 32.54 13.31 11.67
CA THR A 141 33.98 13.08 11.75
C THR A 141 34.30 12.50 13.13
N PRO A 142 34.94 11.31 13.24
CA PRO A 142 35.35 10.77 14.52
C PRO A 142 36.33 11.72 15.20
N ASP A 143 36.03 12.11 16.44
CA ASP A 143 37.01 12.71 17.34
C ASP A 143 38.05 11.64 17.70
N PRO A 144 39.33 11.80 17.31
CA PRO A 144 40.36 10.78 17.53
C PRO A 144 40.76 10.62 19.01
N SER A 145 40.16 11.38 19.94
CA SER A 145 40.43 11.28 21.38
C SER A 145 39.45 10.41 22.17
N ALA A 146 38.33 9.99 21.55
CA ALA A 146 37.35 9.12 22.20
C ALA A 146 37.68 7.65 21.95
N GLY A 147 38.42 7.02 22.87
CA GLY A 147 38.72 5.58 22.81
C GLY A 147 37.46 4.73 22.92
N THR A 148 36.84 4.37 21.79
CA THR A 148 35.82 3.32 21.74
C THR A 148 36.53 1.97 21.69
N THR A 149 36.28 1.12 22.68
CA THR A 149 36.80 -0.26 22.68
C THR A 149 36.16 -1.06 21.53
N VAL A 150 36.83 -2.11 21.06
CA VAL A 150 36.28 -3.02 20.02
C VAL A 150 34.95 -3.64 20.50
N GLU A 151 34.79 -3.85 21.81
CA GLU A 151 33.55 -4.35 22.41
C GLU A 151 32.43 -3.30 22.41
N ASP A 152 32.73 -2.02 22.64
CA ASP A 152 31.74 -0.94 22.55
C ASP A 152 31.31 -0.70 21.10
N ALA A 153 32.26 -0.77 20.15
CA ALA A 153 31.95 -0.71 18.73
C ALA A 153 31.12 -1.92 18.27
N ALA A 154 31.42 -3.12 18.77
CA ALA A 154 30.65 -4.33 18.48
C ALA A 154 29.25 -4.30 19.12
N ARG A 155 29.11 -3.77 20.35
CA ARG A 155 27.81 -3.60 21.02
C ARG A 155 26.98 -2.52 20.36
N ALA A 156 27.58 -1.42 19.92
CA ALA A 156 26.92 -0.40 19.13
C ALA A 156 26.48 -0.94 17.76
N ALA A 157 27.33 -1.71 17.08
CA ALA A 157 26.99 -2.40 15.83
C ALA A 157 25.90 -3.49 16.03
N TYR A 158 25.89 -4.17 17.17
CA TYR A 158 24.86 -5.14 17.51
C TYR A 158 23.53 -4.47 17.83
N ALA A 159 23.55 -3.36 18.57
CA ALA A 159 22.38 -2.55 18.86
C ALA A 159 21.80 -1.89 17.60
N THR A 160 22.63 -1.53 16.61
CA THR A 160 22.14 -1.01 15.31
C THR A 160 21.53 -2.10 14.42
N GLN A 161 21.89 -3.37 14.61
CA GLN A 161 21.29 -4.51 13.88
C GLN A 161 19.95 -4.96 14.46
N VAL A 162 19.68 -4.68 15.73
CA VAL A 162 18.40 -4.98 16.38
C VAL A 162 17.44 -3.82 16.11
N GLN A 163 16.42 -4.07 15.31
CA GLN A 163 15.41 -3.06 14.97
C GLN A 163 14.06 -3.50 15.52
N ASN A 164 13.24 -2.54 15.97
CA ASN A 164 11.88 -2.82 16.37
C ASN A 164 11.03 -3.02 15.12
N VAL A 165 10.46 -4.22 14.98
CA VAL A 165 9.65 -4.59 13.82
C VAL A 165 8.21 -4.82 14.26
N LEU A 166 7.29 -4.05 13.69
CA LEU A 166 5.87 -4.36 13.70
C LEU A 166 5.54 -5.14 12.43
N THR A 167 4.94 -6.32 12.58
CA THR A 167 4.53 -7.18 11.47
C THR A 167 3.00 -7.18 11.37
N LEU A 168 2.49 -7.01 10.15
CA LEU A 168 1.08 -7.19 9.83
C LEU A 168 0.88 -8.54 9.17
N LYS A 169 -0.06 -9.33 9.67
CA LYS A 169 -0.40 -10.63 9.10
C LYS A 169 -1.87 -10.72 8.74
N LEU A 170 -2.16 -11.48 7.70
CA LEU A 170 -3.50 -11.91 7.36
C LEU A 170 -3.44 -13.39 7.03
N LYS A 171 -4.13 -14.22 7.82
CA LYS A 171 -4.12 -15.68 7.66
C LYS A 171 -2.70 -16.28 7.62
N GLY A 172 -1.78 -15.74 8.41
CA GLY A 172 -0.37 -16.15 8.44
C GLY A 172 0.53 -15.56 7.36
N GLU A 173 -0.02 -14.94 6.31
CA GLU A 173 0.77 -14.21 5.29
C GLU A 173 1.19 -12.85 5.84
N VAL A 174 2.46 -12.48 5.66
CA VAL A 174 2.96 -11.15 6.02
C VAL A 174 2.54 -10.13 4.95
N VAL A 175 1.63 -9.24 5.33
CA VAL A 175 1.09 -8.17 4.45
C VAL A 175 1.70 -6.80 4.73
N GLY A 176 2.65 -6.73 5.67
CA GLY A 176 3.43 -5.52 5.94
C GLY A 176 4.44 -5.70 7.06
N GLU A 177 5.57 -5.01 6.97
CA GLU A 177 6.55 -4.86 8.05
C GLU A 177 6.96 -3.40 8.18
N TYR A 178 7.01 -2.92 9.42
CA TYR A 178 7.46 -1.57 9.79
C TYR A 178 8.68 -1.70 10.67
N VAL A 179 9.84 -1.37 10.11
CA VAL A 179 11.14 -1.50 10.79
C VAL A 179 11.58 -0.12 11.28
N ASN A 180 11.43 0.15 12.58
CA ASN A 180 11.65 1.48 13.18
C ASN A 180 10.85 2.61 12.48
N LEU A 181 9.75 2.27 11.81
CA LEU A 181 8.88 3.22 11.13
C LEU A 181 7.59 3.42 11.90
N GLN A 182 7.01 4.63 11.79
CA GLN A 182 5.64 4.88 12.22
C GLN A 182 4.68 3.93 11.50
N PHE A 183 3.81 3.26 12.25
CA PHE A 183 2.71 2.48 11.69
C PHE A 183 1.76 3.41 10.95
N MET A 184 1.56 3.12 9.66
CA MET A 184 0.64 3.84 8.78
C MET A 184 -0.25 2.80 8.12
N PRO A 185 -1.52 2.65 8.55
CA PRO A 185 -2.49 1.80 7.87
C PRO A 185 -2.48 2.08 6.37
N GLY A 186 -2.75 1.07 5.54
CA GLY A 186 -2.87 1.25 4.08
C GLY A 186 -1.55 1.58 3.34
N TYR A 187 -0.41 1.63 4.04
CA TYR A 187 0.90 1.89 3.45
C TYR A 187 1.51 0.67 2.76
N THR A 188 1.32 -0.53 3.33
CA THR A 188 1.79 -1.80 2.74
C THR A 188 0.68 -2.63 2.11
N PHE A 189 -0.59 -2.30 2.37
CA PHE A 189 -1.74 -3.04 1.87
C PHE A 189 -2.92 -2.12 1.52
N GLY A 190 -3.92 -2.68 0.85
CA GLY A 190 -5.21 -2.04 0.63
C GLY A 190 -6.27 -3.10 0.35
N TRP A 191 -7.37 -3.06 1.10
CA TRP A 191 -8.53 -3.90 0.82
C TRP A 191 -9.13 -3.57 -0.55
N ALA A 192 -9.70 -4.57 -1.20
CA ALA A 192 -10.59 -4.37 -2.33
C ALA A 192 -11.96 -3.89 -1.84
N PRO A 193 -12.75 -3.20 -2.68
CA PRO A 193 -14.11 -2.78 -2.31
C PRO A 193 -14.97 -4.01 -1.99
N LYS A 194 -16.04 -3.80 -1.21
CA LYS A 194 -16.90 -4.88 -0.68
C LYS A 194 -17.39 -5.85 -1.76
N ASP A 195 -17.65 -5.37 -2.97
CA ASP A 195 -18.23 -6.15 -4.07
C ASP A 195 -17.16 -6.84 -4.94
N ALA A 196 -15.86 -6.67 -4.63
CA ALA A 196 -14.74 -7.25 -5.38
C ALA A 196 -14.22 -8.60 -4.83
N GLY A 197 -14.97 -9.27 -3.96
CA GLY A 197 -14.69 -10.66 -3.60
C GLY A 197 -13.73 -10.90 -2.42
N ASN A 198 -13.68 -9.97 -1.45
CA ASN A 198 -12.84 -10.11 -0.24
C ASN A 198 -11.34 -10.30 -0.55
N LEU A 199 -10.81 -9.44 -1.43
CA LEU A 199 -9.41 -9.42 -1.80
C LEU A 199 -8.65 -8.34 -1.04
N ILE A 200 -7.35 -8.55 -0.88
CA ILE A 200 -6.40 -7.52 -0.43
C ILE A 200 -5.25 -7.44 -1.42
N ALA A 201 -4.87 -6.22 -1.82
CA ALA A 201 -3.61 -5.99 -2.51
C ALA A 201 -2.55 -5.58 -1.48
N TYR A 202 -1.35 -6.14 -1.56
CA TYR A 202 -0.30 -5.87 -0.59
C TYR A 202 1.10 -5.95 -1.20
N ARG A 203 2.05 -5.34 -0.51
CA ARG A 203 3.48 -5.45 -0.77
C ARG A 203 4.00 -6.70 -0.05
N ASN A 204 4.49 -7.70 -0.79
CA ASN A 204 5.12 -8.87 -0.18
C ASN A 204 6.54 -8.53 0.36
N LEU A 205 7.19 -9.51 0.99
CA LEU A 205 8.53 -9.33 1.58
C LEU A 205 9.60 -8.98 0.53
N GLU A 206 9.42 -9.40 -0.73
CA GLU A 206 10.30 -9.04 -1.85
C GLU A 206 10.03 -7.62 -2.39
N GLY A 207 9.03 -6.93 -1.84
CA GLY A 207 8.63 -5.60 -2.28
C GLY A 207 7.79 -5.58 -3.56
N ARG A 208 7.24 -6.72 -3.97
CA ARG A 208 6.37 -6.85 -5.14
C ARG A 208 4.91 -6.73 -4.75
N LEU A 209 4.06 -6.39 -5.72
CA LEU A 209 2.62 -6.33 -5.52
C LEU A 209 2.04 -7.73 -5.62
N ALA A 210 1.23 -8.12 -4.65
CA ALA A 210 0.50 -9.38 -4.64
C ALA A 210 -0.95 -9.15 -4.21
N VAL A 211 -1.81 -10.11 -4.56
CA VAL A 211 -3.21 -10.18 -4.14
C VAL A 211 -3.41 -11.45 -3.34
N LEU A 212 -4.14 -11.35 -2.22
CA LEU A 212 -4.53 -12.47 -1.35
C LEU A 212 -6.05 -12.50 -1.23
N ASP A 213 -6.64 -13.69 -1.29
CA ASP A 213 -8.08 -13.89 -1.14
C ASP A 213 -8.48 -14.42 0.24
N ARG A 214 -9.80 -14.53 0.43
CA ARG A 214 -10.42 -15.09 1.63
C ARG A 214 -9.97 -16.51 1.96
N GLN A 215 -9.70 -17.34 0.96
CA GLN A 215 -9.26 -18.73 1.15
C GLN A 215 -7.79 -18.80 1.55
N GLY A 216 -7.00 -17.74 1.36
CA GLY A 216 -5.57 -17.70 1.62
C GLY A 216 -4.74 -17.97 0.37
N ARG A 217 -5.37 -18.03 -0.81
CA ARG A 217 -4.65 -18.13 -2.08
C ARG A 217 -4.09 -16.77 -2.44
N LYS A 218 -2.88 -16.77 -3.00
CA LYS A 218 -2.18 -15.56 -3.38
C LYS A 218 -1.66 -15.62 -4.81
N GLN A 219 -1.62 -14.47 -5.45
CA GLN A 219 -1.03 -14.28 -6.77
C GLN A 219 -0.18 -13.02 -6.77
N GLU A 220 1.06 -13.13 -7.22
CA GLU A 220 1.94 -11.99 -7.44
C GLU A 220 1.67 -11.34 -8.80
N ILE A 221 1.74 -10.01 -8.86
CA ILE A 221 1.61 -9.23 -10.08
C ILE A 221 2.99 -9.01 -10.69
N ALA A 222 3.20 -9.58 -11.88
CA ALA A 222 4.46 -9.54 -12.60
C ALA A 222 4.95 -8.10 -12.88
N SER A 223 6.26 -7.95 -13.06
CA SER A 223 6.92 -6.69 -13.42
C SER A 223 6.75 -5.54 -12.40
N THR A 224 6.35 -5.86 -11.16
CA THR A 224 6.31 -4.93 -10.03
C THR A 224 7.52 -5.09 -9.12
N LYS A 225 7.99 -3.99 -8.52
CA LYS A 225 9.10 -3.97 -7.55
C LYS A 225 9.01 -2.74 -6.66
N ASN A 226 9.55 -2.81 -5.44
CA ASN A 226 9.56 -1.69 -4.48
C ASN A 226 8.20 -0.95 -4.35
N VAL A 227 7.12 -1.71 -4.29
CA VAL A 227 5.74 -1.22 -4.30
C VAL A 227 5.33 -0.69 -2.93
N TRP A 228 4.50 0.35 -2.91
CA TRP A 228 3.89 0.96 -1.73
C TRP A 228 2.46 1.42 -2.01
N THR A 229 1.66 1.54 -0.96
CA THR A 229 0.30 2.12 -0.95
C THR A 229 -0.66 1.53 -2.01
N PRO A 230 -0.73 0.20 -2.21
CA PRO A 230 -1.62 -0.39 -3.21
C PRO A 230 -3.08 0.00 -2.92
N ALA A 231 -3.85 0.29 -3.96
CA ALA A 231 -5.20 0.86 -3.87
C ALA A 231 -6.09 0.32 -4.99
N TRP A 232 -7.17 -0.37 -4.64
CA TRP A 232 -8.18 -0.84 -5.59
C TRP A 232 -9.10 0.31 -6.04
N SER A 233 -9.44 0.40 -7.32
CA SER A 233 -10.56 1.26 -7.74
C SER A 233 -11.88 0.76 -7.12
N GLU A 234 -12.86 1.65 -6.94
CA GLU A 234 -14.12 1.29 -6.29
C GLU A 234 -14.95 0.25 -7.07
N ASP A 235 -14.75 0.17 -8.38
CA ASP A 235 -15.34 -0.87 -9.25
C ASP A 235 -14.56 -2.20 -9.22
N GLY A 236 -13.43 -2.26 -8.52
CA GLY A 236 -12.56 -3.43 -8.43
C GLY A 236 -11.85 -3.81 -9.74
N SER A 237 -11.88 -2.94 -10.77
CA SER A 237 -11.30 -3.22 -12.09
C SER A 237 -9.84 -2.81 -12.23
N LYS A 238 -9.27 -2.09 -11.25
CA LYS A 238 -7.89 -1.57 -11.28
C LYS A 238 -7.24 -1.61 -9.91
N ILE A 239 -5.91 -1.71 -9.91
CA ILE A 239 -5.08 -1.46 -8.73
C ILE A 239 -4.07 -0.37 -9.08
N ALA A 240 -4.13 0.75 -8.37
CA ALA A 240 -3.10 1.78 -8.38
C ALA A 240 -2.08 1.52 -7.28
N PHE A 241 -0.83 1.89 -7.51
CA PHE A 241 0.25 1.74 -6.53
C PHE A 241 1.39 2.71 -6.80
N VAL A 242 2.19 2.94 -5.78
CA VAL A 242 3.44 3.68 -5.85
C VAL A 242 4.56 2.68 -6.05
N GLN A 243 5.46 2.92 -7.02
CA GLN A 243 6.67 2.15 -7.22
C GLN A 243 7.89 3.05 -7.03
N SER A 244 8.75 2.73 -6.05
CA SER A 244 10.00 3.48 -5.85
C SER A 244 11.02 3.09 -6.92
N MET A 245 11.47 4.09 -7.67
CA MET A 245 12.49 3.97 -8.71
C MET A 245 13.90 4.23 -8.18
N GLY A 246 14.03 4.51 -6.88
CA GLY A 246 15.25 5.01 -6.25
C GLY A 246 15.52 6.48 -6.56
N ARG A 247 16.56 7.04 -5.94
CA ARG A 247 17.03 8.43 -6.17
C ARG A 247 15.88 9.46 -6.13
N ASN A 248 15.01 9.38 -5.12
CA ASN A 248 13.90 10.32 -4.90
C ASN A 248 12.77 10.30 -5.94
N LYS A 249 12.69 9.26 -6.79
CA LYS A 249 11.68 9.13 -7.83
C LYS A 249 10.68 8.01 -7.54
N TYR A 250 9.42 8.29 -7.80
CA TYR A 250 8.30 7.37 -7.58
C TYR A 250 7.40 7.37 -8.80
N ASP A 251 7.11 6.20 -9.33
CA ASP A 251 6.09 6.04 -10.37
C ASP A 251 4.74 5.77 -9.69
N ILE A 252 3.71 6.53 -10.09
CA ILE A 252 2.32 6.22 -9.75
C ILE A 252 1.77 5.40 -10.91
N SER A 253 1.54 4.11 -10.66
CA SER A 253 1.24 3.12 -11.69
C SER A 253 -0.11 2.46 -11.45
N ILE A 254 -0.70 1.95 -12.53
CA ILE A 254 -1.96 1.21 -12.51
C ILE A 254 -1.79 -0.12 -13.23
N VAL A 255 -2.42 -1.17 -12.71
CA VAL A 255 -2.73 -2.42 -13.43
C VAL A 255 -4.24 -2.57 -13.56
N ASP A 256 -4.69 -3.08 -14.70
CA ASP A 256 -6.07 -3.52 -14.89
C ASP A 256 -6.23 -4.94 -14.34
N VAL A 257 -7.40 -5.22 -13.76
CA VAL A 257 -7.79 -6.51 -13.18
C VAL A 257 -8.97 -7.07 -13.96
N LYS A 258 -8.84 -8.30 -14.45
CA LYS A 258 -9.91 -9.02 -15.16
C LYS A 258 -10.13 -10.38 -14.52
#